data_AF-A0A955X774-F1
#
_entry.id   AF-A0A955X774-F1
#
_cell.length_a   1.000
_cell.length_b   1.000
_cell.length_c   1.000
_cell.angle_alpha   90.00
_cell.angle_beta   90.00
_cell.angle_gamma   90.00
#
_symmetry.space_group_name_H-M   'P 1'
#
loop_
_entity.id
_entity.type
_entity.pdbx_description
1 polymer ?
#
loop_
_entity_poly.entity_id
_entity_poly.type
_entity_poly.pdbx_seq_one_letter_code
_entity_poly.pdbx_strand_id
1 'polypeptide(L)' 'MLASGTHVGRYVVLDQLGEGAMGEVYRAWDDALDRVVALKLLLPLRAENEQARRRFARESRLAARINHPAVAHV' A
#
# COMPACT_ATOMS: atom_id res chain seq x y z
N MET A 1 -2.48 -12.53 2.80
CA MET A 1 -3.36 -11.93 3.81
C MET A 1 -2.68 -11.78 5.16
N LEU A 2 -2.47 -10.52 5.58
CA LEU A 2 -1.97 -10.16 6.90
C LEU A 2 -3.13 -10.07 7.90
N ALA A 3 -2.89 -10.46 9.15
CA ALA A 3 -3.88 -10.35 10.23
C ALA A 3 -3.91 -8.93 10.82
N SER A 4 -5.04 -8.53 11.40
CA SER A 4 -5.13 -7.32 12.23
C SER A 4 -4.08 -7.34 13.34
N GLY A 5 -3.44 -6.20 13.61
CA GLY A 5 -2.32 -6.06 14.53
C GLY A 5 -0.96 -6.44 13.95
N THR A 6 -0.90 -6.90 12.70
CA THR A 6 0.40 -7.20 12.05
C THR A 6 1.16 -5.90 11.79
N HIS A 7 2.43 -5.86 12.18
CA HIS A 7 3.31 -4.73 11.91
C HIS A 7 4.02 -4.89 10.57
N VAL A 8 3.95 -3.86 9.73
CA VAL A 8 4.72 -3.73 8.48
C VAL A 8 5.55 -2.46 8.59
N GLY A 9 6.79 -2.59 9.09
CA GLY A 9 7.59 -1.43 9.46
C GLY A 9 6.87 -0.59 10.52
N ARG A 10 6.60 0.68 10.22
CA ARG A 10 5.88 1.60 11.13
C ARG A 10 4.35 1.50 11.07
N TYR A 11 3.82 0.68 10.17
CA TYR A 11 2.38 0.57 9.94
C TYR A 11 1.80 -0.60 10.72
N VAL A 12 0.65 -0.39 11.37
CA VAL A 12 -0.12 -1.46 12.02
C VAL A 12 -1.33 -1.79 11.16
N VAL A 13 -1.42 -3.02 10.66
CA VAL A 13 -2.56 -3.48 9.86
C VAL A 13 -3.81 -3.52 10.73
N LEU A 14 -4.89 -2.90 10.27
CA LEU A 14 -6.21 -2.93 10.92
C LEU A 14 -7.11 -3.96 10.24
N ASP A 15 -7.30 -3.83 8.94
CA ASP A 15 -8.18 -4.71 8.15
C ASP A 15 -7.79 -4.69 6.66
N GLN A 16 -8.20 -5.71 5.91
CA GLN A 16 -7.98 -5.76 4.46
C GLN A 16 -9.09 -4.97 3.76
N LEU A 17 -8.69 -4.04 2.89
CA LEU A 17 -9.60 -3.25 2.06
C LEU A 17 -9.88 -3.92 0.71
N GLY A 18 -8.91 -4.66 0.18
CA GLY A 18 -9.11 -5.40 -1.07
C GLY A 18 -7.87 -6.13 -1.55
N GLU A 19 -8.05 -6.89 -2.63
CA GLU A 19 -7.01 -7.64 -3.31
C GLU A 19 -7.19 -7.49 -4.82
N GLY A 20 -6.08 -7.46 -5.55
CA GLY A 20 -6.09 -7.55 -7.00
C GLY A 20 -4.80 -8.16 -7.54
N ALA A 21 -4.70 -8.25 -8.86
CA ALA A 21 -3.61 -8.96 -9.55
C ALA A 21 -2.18 -8.49 -9.19
N MET A 22 -2.03 -7.25 -8.74
CA MET A 22 -0.74 -6.66 -8.37
C MET A 22 -0.38 -6.89 -6.89
N GLY A 23 -1.38 -6.97 -6.01
CA GLY A 23 -1.18 -6.75 -4.60
C GLY A 23 -2.45 -6.71 -3.77
N GLU A 24 -2.25 -6.67 -2.46
CA GLU A 24 -3.28 -6.50 -1.44
C GLU A 24 -3.25 -5.05 -0.93
N VAL A 25 -4.41 -4.51 -0.57
CA VAL A 25 -4.56 -3.19 0.05
C VAL A 25 -5.14 -3.37 1.44
N TYR A 26 -4.50 -2.77 2.43
CA TYR A 26 -4.90 -2.81 3.82
C TYR A 26 -5.20 -1.41 4.33
N ARG A 27 -6.16 -1.32 5.24
CA ARG A 27 -6.31 -0.19 6.12
C ARG A 27 -5.29 -0.37 7.23
N ALA A 28 -4.44 0.63 7.43
CA ALA A 28 -3.38 0.57 8.44
C ALA A 28 -3.31 1.88 9.22
N TRP A 29 -2.81 1.80 10.45
CA TRP A 29 -2.45 2.95 11.26
C TRP A 29 -0.98 3.30 11.02
N ASP A 30 -0.68 4.57 10.78
CA ASP A 30 0.69 5.10 10.68
C ASP A 30 1.02 5.93 11.92
N ASP A 31 1.81 5.37 12.83
CA ASP A 31 2.21 6.03 14.09
C ASP A 31 2.99 7.33 13.86
N ALA A 32 3.71 7.46 12.74
CA ALA A 32 4.50 8.66 12.48
C ALA A 32 3.65 9.85 11.99
N LEU A 33 2.48 9.56 11.41
CA LEU A 33 1.56 10.56 10.87
C LEU A 33 0.28 10.70 11.70
N ASP A 34 0.13 9.90 12.76
CA ASP A 34 -1.03 9.86 13.66
C ASP A 34 -2.36 9.74 12.90
N ARG A 35 -2.40 8.84 11.91
CA ARG A 35 -3.58 8.68 11.05
C ARG A 35 -3.72 7.30 10.44
N VAL A 36 -4.94 7.01 10.00
CA VAL A 36 -5.24 5.86 9.14
C VAL A 36 -4.81 6.14 7.69
N VAL A 37 -4.19 5.14 7.07
CA VAL A 37 -3.70 5.14 5.69
C VAL A 37 -4.11 3.87 4.94
N ALA A 38 -4.08 3.91 3.61
CA ALA A 38 -4.18 2.73 2.75
C ALA A 38 -2.78 2.21 2.42
N LEU A 39 -2.44 1.01 2.88
CA LEU A 39 -1.16 0.36 2.65
C LEU A 39 -1.30 -0.69 1.54
N LYS A 40 -0.68 -0.44 0.38
CA LYS A 40 -0.65 -1.39 -0.75
C LYS A 40 0.63 -2.21 -0.73
N LEU A 41 0.51 -3.53 -0.70
CA LEU A 41 1.62 -4.48 -0.68
C LEU A 41 1.64 -5.33 -1.95
N LEU A 42 2.82 -5.60 -2.49
CA LEU A 42 2.98 -6.53 -3.61
C LEU A 42 2.87 -7.97 -3.13
N LEU A 43 2.20 -8.82 -3.91
CA LEU A 43 2.19 -10.26 -3.67
C LEU A 43 3.62 -10.83 -3.77
N PRO A 44 4.01 -11.82 -2.95
CA PRO A 44 5.38 -12.37 -2.95
C PRO A 44 5.87 -12.80 -4.34
N LEU A 45 5.04 -13.53 -5.09
CA LEU A 45 5.34 -13.98 -6.46
C LEU A 45 5.56 -12.81 -7.45
N ARG A 46 4.96 -11.64 -7.17
CA ARG A 46 5.15 -10.43 -7.97
C ARG A 46 6.35 -9.62 -7.51
N ALA A 47 6.69 -9.68 -6.22
CA ALA A 47 7.88 -9.03 -5.69
C ALA A 47 9.17 -9.61 -6.29
N GLU A 48 9.21 -10.88 -6.67
CA GLU A 48 10.37 -11.47 -7.35
C GLU A 48 10.48 -11.03 -8.82
N ASN A 49 9.40 -10.55 -9.42
CA ASN A 49 9.38 -10.07 -10.80
C ASN A 49 9.80 -8.59 -10.88
N GLU A 50 10.94 -8.34 -11.54
CA GLU A 50 11.48 -7.00 -11.67
C GLU A 50 10.54 -6.02 -12.38
N GLN A 51 9.83 -6.47 -13.42
CA GLN A 51 8.87 -5.64 -14.15
C GLN A 51 7.70 -5.23 -13.26
N ALA A 52 7.21 -6.14 -12.42
CA ALA A 52 6.16 -5.83 -11.44
C ALA A 52 6.66 -4.83 -10.39
N ARG A 53 7.87 -5.00 -9.84
CA ARG A 53 8.48 -4.02 -8.93
C ARG A 53 8.62 -2.64 -9.57
N ARG A 54 9.13 -2.57 -10.80
CA ARG A 54 9.28 -1.32 -11.55
C ARG A 54 7.93 -0.65 -11.79
N ARG A 55 6.92 -1.42 -12.18
CA ARG A 55 5.56 -0.91 -12.40
C ARG A 55 4.95 -0.36 -11.11
N PHE A 56 5.08 -1.08 -10.00
CA PHE A 56 4.62 -0.65 -8.69
C PHE A 56 5.24 0.69 -8.28
N ALA A 57 6.57 0.77 -8.32
CA ALA A 57 7.28 2.01 -7.98
C ALA A 57 6.91 3.18 -8.92
N ARG A 58 6.69 2.91 -10.21
CA ARG A 58 6.26 3.93 -11.16
C ARG A 58 4.87 4.45 -10.84
N GLU A 59 3.90 3.58 -10.58
CA GLU A 59 2.53 3.97 -10.24
C GLU A 59 2.49 4.81 -8.96
N SER A 60 3.22 4.41 -7.91
CA SER A 60 3.32 5.20 -6.67
C SER A 60 3.88 6.60 -6.91
N ARG A 61 4.96 6.73 -7.71
CA ARG A 61 5.54 8.04 -8.04
C ARG A 61 4.61 8.93 -8.86
N LEU A 62 3.83 8.34 -9.77
CA LEU A 62 2.85 9.10 -10.56
C LEU A 62 1.69 9.56 -9.68
N ALA A 63 1.18 8.70 -8.81
CA ALA A 63 0.11 9.04 -7.87
C ALA A 63 0.52 10.15 -6.89
N ALA A 64 1.75 10.12 -6.36
CA ALA A 64 2.28 11.16 -5.47
C ALA A 64 2.36 12.55 -6.12
N ARG A 65 2.39 12.64 -7.45
CA ARG A 65 2.37 13.92 -8.18
C ARG A 65 0.97 14.52 -8.33
N ILE A 66 -0.08 13.75 -8.05
CA ILE A 66 -1.46 14.20 -8.17
C ILE A 66 -1.87 14.84 -6.84
N ASN A 67 -2.21 16.12 -6.88
CA ASN A 67 -2.81 16.84 -5.77
C ASN A 67 -4.19 17.34 -6.20
N HIS A 68 -5.22 16.54 -5.91
CA HIS A 68 -6.60 16.83 -6.27
C HIS A 68 -7.55 16.27 -5.20
N PRO A 69 -8.61 17.00 -4.78
CA PRO A 69 -9.47 16.59 -3.67
C PRO A 69 -10.18 15.23 -3.89
N ALA A 70 -10.42 14.85 -5.14
CA ALA A 70 -11.02 13.55 -5.48
C ALA A 70 -10.01 12.38 -5.58
N VAL A 71 -8.73 12.62 -5.29
CA VAL A 71 -7.66 11.61 -5.39
C VAL A 71 -6.95 11.50 -4.05
N ALA A 72 -6.78 10.27 -3.56
CA ALA A 72 -5.98 10.02 -2.37
C ALA A 72 -4.52 10.40 -2.63
N HIS A 73 -3.96 11.24 -1.77
CA HIS A 73 -2.56 11.61 -1.84
C HIS A 73 -1.67 10.47 -1.31
N VAL A 74 -0.50 10.29 -1.93
CA VAL A 74 0.46 9.20 -1.65
C VAL A 74 1.70 9.78 -1.00
#